data_AF-A0AAD2CJI0-F1
#
_entry.id   AF-A0AAD2CJI0-F1
#
_cell.length_a   1.000
_cell.length_b   1.000
_cell.length_c   1.000
_cell.angle_alpha   90.00
_cell.angle_beta   90.00
_cell.angle_gamma   90.00
#
_symmetry.space_group_name_H-M   'P 1'
#
loop_
_entity.id
_entity.type
_entity.pdbx_description
1 polymer ?
#
loop_
_entity_poly.entity_id
_entity_poly.type
_entity_poly.pdbx_seq_one_letter_code
_entity_poly.pdbx_strand_id
1 'polypeptide(L)'
;MKFVCATFLLLAQSVSCFHFECSRKAFWDRQAQSALVAFGATIIQPSKAKAAYTPKPAELEKLRIGHARIKWLLENWDLETEVCGKQSMSEIERKQVIRTEGQGSGGCEKTPLNVQGFLGYKSTEDPLYRVEKLMIRAADLVVDGDVEGYLSVVEAYKDKADNSAMMAYTSSWGEANPNGGKEVIDEYLERTKLDVAETERYLRQILNYLNLEPLPARKNP
;
A
#
# COMPACT_ATOMS: atom_id res chain seq x y z
N MET A 1 32.61 -59.38 -40.32
CA MET A 1 32.62 -57.91 -40.15
C MET A 1 32.87 -57.60 -38.68
N LYS A 2 34.08 -57.11 -38.37
CA LYS A 2 34.57 -56.76 -37.02
C LYS A 2 35.04 -55.31 -37.12
N PHE A 3 34.54 -54.43 -36.26
CA PHE A 3 35.03 -53.05 -36.12
C PHE A 3 35.80 -52.95 -34.80
N VAL A 4 37.11 -52.64 -34.89
CA VAL A 4 37.99 -52.32 -33.77
C VAL A 4 38.96 -51.21 -34.20
N CYS A 5 39.18 -50.26 -33.28
CA CYS A 5 40.28 -49.28 -33.15
C CYS A 5 40.47 -48.19 -34.22
N ALA A 6 40.45 -46.92 -33.78
CA ALA A 6 41.67 -46.31 -33.24
C ALA A 6 41.41 -44.98 -32.51
N THR A 7 42.04 -44.92 -31.33
CA THR A 7 42.23 -43.85 -30.35
C THR A 7 43.05 -42.68 -30.88
N PHE A 8 42.83 -41.44 -30.41
CA PHE A 8 43.91 -40.51 -30.05
C PHE A 8 43.46 -39.51 -28.97
N LEU A 9 44.40 -39.19 -28.08
CA LEU A 9 44.26 -38.63 -26.73
C LEU A 9 44.85 -37.21 -26.65
N LEU A 10 44.61 -36.52 -25.51
CA LEU A 10 45.35 -35.35 -24.92
C LEU A 10 44.95 -33.95 -25.43
N LEU A 11 44.90 -32.86 -24.63
CA LEU A 11 45.31 -32.58 -23.23
C LEU A 11 44.60 -31.32 -22.70
N ALA A 12 44.52 -31.21 -21.38
CA ALA A 12 43.95 -30.11 -20.58
C ALA A 12 44.95 -28.96 -20.28
N GLN A 13 44.42 -27.77 -19.89
CA GLN A 13 44.91 -26.79 -18.87
C GLN A 13 44.19 -25.44 -19.08
N SER A 14 43.27 -24.99 -18.21
CA SER A 14 43.42 -24.22 -16.94
C SER A 14 43.93 -22.77 -17.08
N VAL A 15 43.06 -21.78 -16.83
CA VAL A 15 43.40 -20.49 -16.18
C VAL A 15 42.19 -19.98 -15.38
N SER A 16 42.36 -19.85 -14.07
CA SER A 16 41.52 -19.06 -13.17
C SER A 16 42.10 -17.65 -13.07
N CYS A 17 41.28 -16.60 -12.99
CA CYS A 17 41.65 -15.38 -12.28
C CYS A 17 40.41 -14.57 -11.84
N PHE A 18 40.54 -14.03 -10.64
CA PHE A 18 39.58 -13.33 -9.80
C PHE A 18 39.45 -11.83 -10.14
N HIS A 19 38.36 -11.22 -9.63
CA HIS A 19 38.16 -9.80 -9.27
C HIS A 19 38.59 -8.71 -10.27
N PHE A 20 37.61 -7.96 -10.82
CA PHE A 20 37.51 -6.51 -10.60
C PHE A 20 36.18 -5.93 -11.14
N GLU A 21 35.61 -5.07 -10.31
CA GLU A 21 34.50 -4.13 -10.45
C GLU A 21 33.92 -3.88 -11.86
N CYS A 22 32.67 -4.29 -12.07
CA CYS A 22 31.87 -3.89 -13.22
C CYS A 22 31.25 -2.51 -12.97
N SER A 23 32.01 -1.45 -13.25
CA SER A 23 31.55 -0.06 -13.22
C SER A 23 30.54 0.22 -14.34
N ARG A 24 29.30 0.61 -13.97
CA ARG A 24 28.15 0.87 -14.86
C ARG A 24 28.33 2.04 -15.85
N LYS A 25 29.50 2.69 -15.88
CA LYS A 25 29.79 3.83 -16.78
C LYS A 25 30.31 3.43 -18.17
N ALA A 26 30.73 2.18 -18.37
CA ALA A 26 31.33 1.76 -19.66
C ALA A 26 30.32 1.32 -20.75
N PHE A 27 29.02 1.29 -20.44
CA PHE A 27 27.99 0.84 -21.38
C PHE A 27 27.52 1.94 -22.37
N TRP A 28 27.87 3.21 -22.14
CA TRP A 28 27.35 4.34 -22.92
C TRP A 28 28.24 4.83 -24.07
N ASP A 29 29.49 4.34 -24.20
CA ASP A 29 30.49 4.98 -25.09
C ASP A 29 30.86 4.20 -26.37
N ARG A 30 29.99 3.35 -26.89
CA ARG A 30 30.19 2.81 -28.25
C ARG A 30 28.88 2.67 -28.99
N GLN A 31 28.53 3.67 -29.80
CA GLN A 31 28.04 3.47 -31.17
C GLN A 31 28.18 4.76 -31.98
N ALA A 32 29.25 4.86 -32.74
CA ALA A 32 29.34 5.75 -33.88
C ALA A 32 29.83 4.93 -35.09
N GLN A 33 29.07 5.06 -36.19
CA GLN A 33 29.35 4.64 -37.59
C GLN A 33 29.09 3.15 -37.89
N SER A 34 28.35 2.71 -38.94
CA SER A 34 27.53 3.30 -40.00
C SER A 34 26.78 2.15 -40.68
N ALA A 35 25.48 2.25 -40.96
CA ALA A 35 24.82 1.46 -42.01
C ALA A 35 23.56 2.18 -42.51
N LEU A 36 23.64 2.70 -43.74
CA LEU A 36 22.53 3.26 -44.50
C LEU A 36 21.55 2.13 -44.88
N VAL A 37 20.39 2.10 -44.23
CA VAL A 37 19.22 1.38 -44.72
C VAL A 37 18.06 2.36 -44.73
N ALA A 38 17.54 2.64 -45.92
CA ALA A 38 16.39 3.48 -46.14
C ALA A 38 15.12 2.81 -45.58
N PHE A 39 14.82 3.05 -44.31
CA PHE A 39 13.50 2.88 -43.74
C PHE A 39 12.92 4.25 -43.51
N GLY A 40 11.73 4.50 -44.09
CA GLY A 40 11.00 5.74 -43.91
C GLY A 40 10.81 6.02 -42.43
N ALA A 41 11.49 7.05 -41.93
CA ALA A 41 11.39 7.49 -40.56
C ALA A 41 10.02 8.13 -40.34
N THR A 42 9.03 7.32 -39.94
CA THR A 42 7.92 7.85 -39.15
C THR A 42 8.53 8.40 -37.87
N ILE A 43 8.66 9.73 -37.81
CA ILE A 43 9.00 10.48 -36.61
C ILE A 43 7.90 10.16 -35.61
N ILE A 44 8.13 9.17 -34.75
CA ILE A 44 7.33 8.97 -33.54
C ILE A 44 7.68 10.16 -32.66
N GLN A 45 6.93 11.25 -32.83
CA GLN A 45 7.02 12.37 -31.90
C GLN A 45 6.69 11.81 -30.51
N PRO A 46 7.58 11.96 -29.51
CA PRO A 46 7.22 11.62 -28.15
C PRO A 46 5.97 12.43 -27.81
N SER A 47 4.88 11.75 -27.50
CA SER A 47 3.65 12.42 -27.06
C SER A 47 4.03 13.34 -25.92
N LYS A 48 3.73 14.64 -26.04
CA LYS A 48 3.87 15.58 -24.93
C LYS A 48 3.14 14.98 -23.74
N ALA A 49 3.89 14.57 -22.72
CA ALA A 49 3.30 14.11 -21.48
C ALA A 49 2.39 15.24 -21.00
N LYS A 50 1.10 14.96 -20.82
CA LYS A 50 0.19 15.89 -20.15
C LYS A 50 0.79 16.12 -18.77
N ALA A 51 1.37 17.29 -18.55
CA ALA A 51 1.73 17.75 -17.21
C ALA A 51 0.49 17.54 -16.34
N ALA A 52 0.68 16.87 -15.20
CA ALA A 52 -0.41 16.55 -14.32
C ALA A 52 -1.09 17.87 -13.91
N TYR A 53 -2.37 18.02 -14.24
CA TYR A 53 -3.10 19.25 -13.98
C TYR A 53 -3.19 19.49 -12.47
N THR A 54 -2.87 20.72 -12.04
CA THR A 54 -3.04 21.20 -10.68
C THR A 54 -4.47 20.91 -10.22
N PRO A 55 -4.67 20.22 -9.09
CA PRO A 55 -5.97 19.71 -8.71
C PRO A 55 -6.97 20.85 -8.46
N LYS A 56 -8.22 20.62 -8.85
CA LYS A 56 -9.29 21.59 -8.60
C LYS A 56 -9.63 21.63 -7.10
N PRO A 57 -10.16 22.75 -6.58
CA PRO A 57 -10.63 22.83 -5.18
C PRO A 57 -11.62 21.72 -4.80
N ALA A 58 -12.49 21.33 -5.73
CA ALA A 58 -13.43 20.22 -5.52
C ALA A 58 -12.75 18.85 -5.34
N GLU A 59 -11.55 18.65 -5.91
CA GLU A 59 -10.76 17.44 -5.67
C GLU A 59 -10.09 17.49 -4.29
N LEU A 60 -9.62 18.66 -3.86
CA LEU A 60 -9.00 18.86 -2.54
C LEU A 60 -9.96 18.63 -1.38
N GLU A 61 -11.26 18.86 -1.60
CA GLU A 61 -12.30 18.55 -0.60
C GLU A 61 -12.28 17.06 -0.19
N LYS A 62 -11.84 16.16 -1.07
CA LYS A 62 -11.67 14.73 -0.74
C LYS A 62 -10.68 14.50 0.40
N LEU A 63 -9.63 15.34 0.52
CA LEU A 63 -8.67 15.27 1.61
C LEU A 63 -9.32 15.60 2.95
N ARG A 64 -10.16 16.64 2.96
CA ARG A 64 -10.88 17.09 4.15
C ARG A 64 -11.92 16.08 4.60
N ILE A 65 -12.67 15.52 3.65
CA ILE A 65 -13.63 14.43 3.90
C ILE A 65 -12.91 13.18 4.43
N GLY A 66 -11.79 12.80 3.81
CA GLY A 66 -10.98 11.67 4.25
C GLY A 66 -10.45 11.84 5.67
N HIS A 67 -9.97 13.04 6.01
CA HIS A 67 -9.52 13.37 7.37
C HIS A 67 -10.63 13.24 8.40
N ALA A 68 -11.81 13.81 8.13
CA ALA A 68 -12.98 13.67 9.00
C ALA A 68 -13.39 12.22 9.24
N ARG A 69 -13.24 11.35 8.22
CA ARG A 69 -13.55 9.92 8.31
C ARG A 69 -12.55 9.15 9.16
N ILE A 70 -11.26 9.39 8.97
CA ILE A 70 -10.22 8.76 9.79
C ILE A 70 -10.36 9.22 11.26
N LYS A 71 -10.66 10.51 11.48
CA LYS A 71 -10.93 11.03 12.82
C LYS A 71 -12.14 10.35 13.47
N TRP A 72 -13.23 10.16 12.72
CA TRP A 72 -14.40 9.40 13.21
C TRP A 72 -14.05 7.97 13.61
N LEU A 73 -13.26 7.27 12.78
CA LEU A 73 -12.79 5.91 13.08
C LEU A 73 -12.00 5.87 14.40
N LEU A 74 -11.12 6.84 14.65
CA LEU A 74 -10.35 6.90 15.89
C LEU A 74 -11.22 7.20 17.12
N GLU A 75 -12.20 8.09 16.99
CA GLU A 75 -13.14 8.44 18.06
C GLU A 75 -14.13 7.32 18.38
N ASN A 76 -14.44 6.47 17.39
CA ASN A 76 -15.44 5.39 17.49
C ASN A 76 -14.81 4.02 17.22
N TRP A 77 -13.56 3.84 17.60
CA TRP A 77 -12.75 2.67 17.23
C TRP A 77 -13.44 1.35 17.53
N ASP A 78 -13.87 1.16 18.78
CA ASP A 78 -14.49 -0.10 19.22
C ASP A 78 -15.83 -0.33 18.52
N LEU A 79 -16.57 0.73 18.21
CA LEU A 79 -17.87 0.63 17.53
C LEU A 79 -17.72 0.23 16.05
N GLU A 80 -16.64 0.65 15.39
CA GLU A 80 -16.38 0.32 13.99
C GLU A 80 -15.57 -0.97 13.82
N THR A 81 -14.82 -1.38 14.84
CA THR A 81 -13.93 -2.56 14.78
C THR A 81 -14.41 -3.74 15.65
N GLU A 82 -15.51 -3.59 16.38
CA GLU A 82 -16.14 -4.67 17.13
C GLU A 82 -17.64 -4.80 16.81
N VAL A 83 -18.10 -6.04 16.65
CA VAL A 83 -19.51 -6.37 16.47
C VAL A 83 -19.95 -7.27 17.63
N CYS A 84 -20.61 -6.66 18.61
CA CYS A 84 -21.20 -7.35 19.75
C CYS A 84 -22.63 -7.82 19.45
N GLY A 85 -23.00 -9.02 19.90
CA GLY A 85 -24.40 -9.43 20.00
C GLY A 85 -25.11 -9.90 18.71
N LYS A 86 -24.42 -10.07 17.58
CA LYS A 86 -25.02 -10.61 16.34
C LYS A 86 -24.94 -12.13 16.19
N GLN A 87 -24.22 -12.83 17.07
CA GLN A 87 -24.24 -14.29 17.11
C GLN A 87 -25.45 -14.80 17.90
N SER A 88 -26.66 -14.55 17.41
CA SER A 88 -27.85 -15.30 17.82
C SER A 88 -27.86 -16.64 17.06
N MET A 89 -26.87 -17.50 17.32
CA MET A 89 -27.00 -18.89 16.93
C MET A 89 -28.22 -19.45 17.66
N SER A 90 -29.14 -20.07 16.91
CA SER A 90 -30.28 -20.76 17.50
C SER A 90 -29.77 -21.84 18.46
N GLU A 91 -30.57 -22.20 19.47
CA GLU A 91 -30.16 -23.21 20.47
C GLU A 91 -29.75 -24.55 19.82
N ILE A 92 -30.28 -24.83 18.63
CA ILE A 92 -30.00 -26.02 17.82
C ILE A 92 -28.60 -25.94 17.19
N GLU A 93 -28.23 -24.80 16.60
CA GLU A 93 -26.90 -24.62 16.00
C GLU A 93 -25.80 -24.60 17.06
N ARG A 94 -26.10 -24.13 18.28
CA ARG A 94 -25.17 -24.21 19.42
C ARG A 94 -24.83 -25.67 19.81
N LYS A 95 -25.76 -26.61 19.60
CA LYS A 95 -25.59 -28.04 19.96
C LYS A 95 -24.97 -28.88 18.84
N GLN A 96 -24.98 -28.38 17.59
CA GLN A 96 -24.59 -29.18 16.41
C GLN A 96 -23.22 -28.83 15.82
N VAL A 97 -22.58 -27.72 16.21
CA VAL A 97 -21.23 -27.38 15.73
C VAL A 97 -20.20 -28.04 16.66
N ILE A 98 -19.54 -29.10 16.18
CA ILE A 98 -18.28 -29.58 16.77
C ILE A 98 -17.30 -28.41 16.65
N ARG A 99 -17.05 -27.80 17.80
CA ARG A 99 -16.40 -26.50 17.93
C ARG A 99 -14.89 -26.67 17.77
N THR A 100 -14.37 -26.58 16.55
CA THR A 100 -12.95 -26.22 16.35
C THR A 100 -12.81 -24.74 16.72
N GLU A 101 -12.47 -24.53 18.00
CA GLU A 101 -11.93 -23.30 18.61
C GLU A 101 -12.88 -22.09 18.74
N GLY A 102 -12.76 -21.36 19.86
CA GLY A 102 -13.46 -20.10 20.09
C GLY A 102 -14.83 -20.22 20.79
N GLN A 103 -14.80 -20.32 22.11
CA GLN A 103 -15.89 -20.26 23.10
C GLN A 103 -17.13 -19.44 22.72
N GLY A 104 -18.30 -20.04 22.97
CA GLY A 104 -19.62 -19.47 22.72
C GLY A 104 -20.20 -18.93 24.01
N SER A 105 -20.12 -17.63 24.19
CA SER A 105 -20.87 -16.89 25.19
C SER A 105 -20.81 -15.39 24.87
N GLY A 106 -21.68 -14.89 24.00
CA GLY A 106 -21.96 -13.45 23.88
C GLY A 106 -20.76 -12.51 23.67
N GLY A 107 -19.65 -12.99 23.10
CA GLY A 107 -18.45 -12.20 22.86
C GLY A 107 -18.58 -11.30 21.63
N CYS A 108 -17.93 -10.14 21.66
CA CYS A 108 -17.82 -9.25 20.50
C CYS A 108 -16.84 -9.86 19.50
N GLU A 109 -17.22 -9.89 18.23
CA GLU A 109 -16.35 -10.30 17.14
C GLU A 109 -15.59 -9.10 16.60
N LYS A 110 -14.28 -9.21 16.49
CA LYS A 110 -13.41 -8.15 15.99
C LYS A 110 -13.50 -8.12 14.46
N THR A 111 -13.70 -6.94 13.88
CA THR A 111 -13.76 -6.74 12.42
C THR A 111 -12.69 -5.74 11.96
N PRO A 112 -11.40 -6.12 11.95
CA PRO A 112 -10.31 -5.23 11.53
C PRO A 112 -10.45 -4.71 10.09
N LEU A 113 -11.10 -5.47 9.20
CA LEU A 113 -11.29 -5.09 7.79
C LEU A 113 -12.08 -3.80 7.59
N ASN A 114 -12.86 -3.35 8.58
CA ASN A 114 -13.56 -2.07 8.47
C ASN A 114 -12.58 -0.88 8.37
N VAL A 115 -11.38 -0.99 8.97
CA VAL A 115 -10.32 0.03 8.88
C VAL A 115 -9.94 0.32 7.42
N GLN A 116 -9.84 -0.71 6.57
CA GLN A 116 -9.53 -0.54 5.14
C GLN A 116 -10.61 0.26 4.38
N GLY A 117 -11.86 0.20 4.85
CA GLY A 117 -12.95 1.00 4.31
C GLY A 117 -12.78 2.50 4.59
N PHE A 118 -12.31 2.86 5.78
CA PHE A 118 -12.06 4.26 6.15
C PHE A 118 -10.80 4.83 5.50
N LEU A 119 -9.80 4.00 5.19
CA LEU A 119 -8.57 4.41 4.52
C LEU A 119 -8.69 4.45 2.98
N GLY A 120 -9.83 4.07 2.42
CA GLY A 120 -10.08 4.10 0.97
C GLY A 120 -9.51 2.92 0.17
N TYR A 121 -9.15 1.81 0.83
CA TYR A 121 -8.66 0.59 0.16
C TYR A 121 -9.78 -0.36 -0.29
N LYS A 122 -11.00 -0.17 0.23
CA LYS A 122 -12.14 -1.05 -0.08
C LYS A 122 -12.86 -0.72 -1.39
N SER A 123 -12.85 0.54 -1.83
CA SER A 123 -13.61 0.99 -3.01
C SER A 123 -12.83 2.00 -3.84
N THR A 124 -12.98 1.93 -5.16
CA THR A 124 -12.40 2.89 -6.10
C THR A 124 -13.12 4.24 -6.12
N GLU A 125 -14.34 4.28 -5.58
CA GLU A 125 -15.17 5.48 -5.50
C GLU A 125 -14.95 6.25 -4.19
N ASP A 126 -14.13 5.71 -3.28
CA ASP A 126 -13.84 6.32 -2.00
C ASP A 126 -13.05 7.64 -2.19
N PRO A 127 -13.31 8.71 -1.42
CA PRO A 127 -12.55 9.95 -1.49
C PRO A 127 -11.04 9.76 -1.24
N LEU A 128 -10.65 8.77 -0.42
CA LEU A 128 -9.25 8.45 -0.16
C LEU A 128 -8.66 7.44 -1.15
N TYR A 129 -9.42 6.97 -2.12
CA TYR A 129 -8.90 6.06 -3.14
C TYR A 129 -7.79 6.73 -3.96
N ARG A 130 -6.58 6.18 -3.87
CA ARG A 130 -5.37 6.67 -4.54
C ARG A 130 -5.08 8.15 -4.29
N VAL A 131 -5.36 8.59 -3.08
CA VAL A 131 -5.24 9.98 -2.67
C VAL A 131 -3.80 10.49 -2.75
N GLU A 132 -2.79 9.61 -2.70
CA GLU A 132 -1.38 9.96 -2.86
C GLU A 132 -1.13 10.68 -4.19
N LYS A 133 -1.82 10.26 -5.26
CA LYS A 133 -1.70 10.91 -6.58
C LYS A 133 -2.32 12.29 -6.58
N LEU A 134 -3.38 12.49 -5.81
CA LEU A 134 -3.97 13.82 -5.64
C LEU A 134 -3.01 14.72 -4.87
N MET A 135 -2.45 14.22 -3.77
CA MET A 135 -1.50 14.95 -2.93
C MET A 135 -0.24 15.35 -3.70
N ILE A 136 0.37 14.44 -4.47
CA ILE A 136 1.56 14.77 -5.29
C ILE A 136 1.25 15.86 -6.32
N ARG A 137 0.07 15.84 -6.95
CA ARG A 137 -0.35 16.92 -7.87
C ARG A 137 -0.64 18.25 -7.16
N ALA A 138 -0.99 18.22 -5.88
CA ALA A 138 -1.23 19.39 -5.07
C ALA A 138 0.06 20.07 -4.57
N ALA A 139 1.24 19.50 -4.86
CA ALA A 139 2.53 20.06 -4.46
C ALA A 139 2.73 21.51 -4.91
N ASP A 140 2.20 21.89 -6.09
CA ASP A 140 2.28 23.25 -6.62
C ASP A 140 1.44 24.28 -5.81
N LEU A 141 0.56 23.82 -4.92
CA LEU A 141 -0.35 24.64 -4.11
C LEU A 141 0.14 24.87 -2.68
N VAL A 142 1.34 24.41 -2.33
CA VAL A 142 1.91 24.53 -0.98
C VAL A 142 2.20 26.00 -0.65
N VAL A 143 1.73 26.47 0.50
CA VAL A 143 1.75 27.90 0.88
C VAL A 143 3.17 28.43 1.10
N ASP A 144 4.03 27.66 1.77
CA ASP A 144 5.38 28.09 2.17
C ASP A 144 6.45 27.76 1.11
N GLY A 145 6.06 27.15 -0.01
CA GLY A 145 6.99 26.66 -1.04
C GLY A 145 7.88 25.50 -0.59
N ASP A 146 7.69 24.96 0.63
CA ASP A 146 8.38 23.75 1.13
C ASP A 146 7.80 22.48 0.50
N VAL A 147 8.06 22.32 -0.79
CA VAL A 147 7.57 21.17 -1.57
C VAL A 147 8.26 19.88 -1.13
N GLU A 148 9.53 19.93 -0.73
CA GLU A 148 10.27 18.74 -0.27
C GLU A 148 9.72 18.21 1.05
N GLY A 149 9.52 19.08 2.04
CA GLY A 149 8.87 18.73 3.31
C GLY A 149 7.47 18.18 3.07
N TYR A 150 6.66 18.83 2.24
CA TYR A 150 5.34 18.35 1.86
C TYR A 150 5.38 16.93 1.25
N LEU A 151 6.24 16.69 0.25
CA LEU A 151 6.32 15.38 -0.41
C LEU A 151 6.81 14.28 0.55
N SER A 152 7.71 14.60 1.48
CA SER A 152 8.16 13.66 2.51
C SER A 152 7.01 13.22 3.44
N VAL A 153 6.11 14.15 3.78
CA VAL A 153 4.92 13.85 4.58
C VAL A 153 3.90 13.04 3.78
N VAL A 154 3.75 13.31 2.48
CA VAL A 154 2.88 12.53 1.59
C VAL A 154 3.36 11.08 1.46
N GLU A 155 4.67 10.86 1.35
CA GLU A 155 5.26 9.51 1.35
C GLU A 155 5.05 8.80 2.69
N ALA A 156 5.32 9.48 3.81
CA ALA A 156 5.09 8.93 5.14
C ALA A 156 3.60 8.58 5.40
N TYR A 157 2.67 9.41 4.93
CA TYR A 157 1.23 9.13 4.98
C TYR A 157 0.91 7.85 4.21
N LYS A 158 1.42 7.73 2.98
CA LYS A 158 1.16 6.57 2.12
C LYS A 158 1.67 5.30 2.76
N ASP A 159 2.92 5.28 3.20
CA ASP A 159 3.54 4.11 3.82
C ASP A 159 2.77 3.66 5.06
N LYS A 160 2.32 4.60 5.90
CA LYS A 160 1.51 4.28 7.08
C LYS A 160 0.10 3.84 6.75
N ALA A 161 -0.54 4.42 5.74
CA ALA A 161 -1.85 3.99 5.29
C ALA A 161 -1.80 2.56 4.71
N ASP A 162 -0.79 2.26 3.87
CA ASP A 162 -0.54 0.93 3.30
C ASP A 162 -0.26 -0.10 4.42
N ASN A 163 0.60 0.26 5.38
CA ASN A 163 0.90 -0.62 6.52
C ASN A 163 -0.33 -0.88 7.40
N SER A 164 -1.11 0.16 7.71
CA SER A 164 -2.36 0.03 8.48
C SER A 164 -3.35 -0.91 7.79
N ALA A 165 -3.50 -0.77 6.47
CA ALA A 165 -4.39 -1.63 5.68
C ALA A 165 -3.90 -3.10 5.68
N MET A 166 -2.60 -3.31 5.52
CA MET A 166 -1.99 -4.65 5.53
C MET A 166 -2.09 -5.32 6.90
N MET A 167 -1.87 -4.59 7.98
CA MET A 167 -2.02 -5.12 9.35
C MET A 167 -3.49 -5.44 9.65
N ALA A 168 -4.42 -4.57 9.27
CA ALA A 168 -5.86 -4.85 9.38
C ALA A 168 -6.28 -6.09 8.57
N TYR A 169 -5.70 -6.29 7.38
CA TYR A 169 -5.94 -7.51 6.61
C TYR A 169 -5.40 -8.74 7.35
N THR A 170 -4.16 -8.68 7.82
CA THR A 170 -3.50 -9.80 8.48
C THR A 170 -4.21 -10.20 9.77
N SER A 171 -4.64 -9.22 10.57
CA SER A 171 -5.37 -9.48 11.82
C SER A 171 -6.75 -10.08 11.60
N SER A 172 -7.39 -9.83 10.46
CA SER A 172 -8.68 -10.46 10.12
C SER A 172 -8.59 -11.98 9.94
N TRP A 173 -7.40 -12.51 9.72
CA TRP A 173 -7.13 -13.95 9.60
C TRP A 173 -6.43 -14.53 10.83
N GLY A 174 -6.30 -13.75 11.91
CA GLY A 174 -5.51 -14.12 13.08
C GLY A 174 -5.96 -15.42 13.75
N GLU A 175 -7.27 -15.74 13.78
CA GLU A 175 -7.77 -16.99 14.39
C GLU A 175 -7.45 -18.23 13.55
N ALA A 176 -7.25 -18.06 12.23
CA ALA A 176 -7.04 -19.18 11.31
C ALA A 176 -5.56 -19.62 11.21
N ASN A 177 -4.64 -18.88 11.84
CA ASN A 177 -3.21 -19.15 11.75
C ASN A 177 -2.72 -20.15 12.80
N PRO A 178 -1.76 -21.03 12.48
CA PRO A 178 -1.08 -21.83 13.50
C PRO A 178 -0.28 -20.90 14.42
N ASN A 179 -0.57 -20.94 15.73
CA ASN A 179 -0.19 -19.96 16.78
C ASN A 179 -0.98 -18.64 16.80
N GLY A 180 -2.06 -18.56 16.02
CA GLY A 180 -3.04 -17.50 16.06
C GLY A 180 -3.99 -17.62 17.27
N GLY A 181 -4.72 -16.56 17.56
CA GLY A 181 -5.65 -16.51 18.68
C GLY A 181 -6.34 -15.15 18.79
N LYS A 182 -7.38 -15.08 19.64
CA LYS A 182 -8.12 -13.83 19.86
C LYS A 182 -7.23 -12.74 20.45
N GLU A 183 -6.32 -13.09 21.35
CA GLU A 183 -5.38 -12.10 21.92
C GLU A 183 -4.43 -11.52 20.87
N VAL A 184 -4.03 -12.33 19.89
CA VAL A 184 -3.16 -11.90 18.79
C VAL A 184 -3.89 -10.93 17.85
N ILE A 185 -5.19 -11.16 17.61
CA ILE A 185 -6.02 -10.22 16.85
C ILE A 185 -6.13 -8.88 17.58
N ASP A 186 -6.39 -8.91 18.88
CA ASP A 186 -6.47 -7.69 19.69
C ASP A 186 -5.14 -6.92 19.68
N GLU A 187 -4.00 -7.60 19.81
CA GLU A 187 -2.67 -6.98 19.71
C GLU A 187 -2.46 -6.30 18.35
N TYR A 188 -2.75 -7.00 17.26
CA TYR A 188 -2.62 -6.42 15.92
C TYR A 188 -3.60 -5.27 15.68
N LEU A 189 -4.80 -5.33 16.25
CA LEU A 189 -5.79 -4.28 16.10
C LEU A 189 -5.38 -3.01 16.85
N GLU A 190 -4.86 -3.14 18.07
CA GLU A 190 -4.30 -2.01 18.81
C GLU A 190 -3.09 -1.39 18.09
N ARG A 191 -2.21 -2.22 17.55
CA ARG A 191 -1.10 -1.73 16.72
C ARG A 191 -1.61 -1.01 15.45
N THR A 192 -2.69 -1.51 14.86
CA THR A 192 -3.33 -0.87 13.70
C THR A 192 -3.92 0.48 14.10
N LYS A 193 -4.52 0.61 15.28
CA LYS A 193 -5.03 1.89 15.82
C LYS A 193 -3.95 2.95 15.91
N LEU A 194 -2.76 2.57 16.38
CA LEU A 194 -1.61 3.48 16.48
C LEU A 194 -1.15 3.97 15.11
N ASP A 195 -1.04 3.08 14.13
CA ASP A 195 -0.65 3.46 12.77
C ASP A 195 -1.73 4.32 12.06
N VAL A 196 -3.02 4.08 12.35
CA VAL A 196 -4.12 4.94 11.87
C VAL A 196 -4.05 6.33 12.52
N ALA A 197 -3.70 6.43 13.80
CA ALA A 197 -3.51 7.71 14.47
C ALA A 197 -2.33 8.50 13.88
N GLU A 198 -1.24 7.82 13.51
CA GLU A 198 -0.14 8.46 12.78
C GLU A 198 -0.55 8.90 11.37
N THR A 199 -1.35 8.07 10.69
CA THR A 199 -1.91 8.40 9.37
C THR A 199 -2.78 9.65 9.43
N GLU A 200 -3.64 9.80 10.45
CA GLU A 200 -4.42 11.02 10.71
C GLU A 200 -3.52 12.23 10.91
N ARG A 201 -2.45 12.08 11.70
CA ARG A 201 -1.50 13.16 11.99
C ARG A 201 -0.81 13.65 10.72
N TYR A 202 -0.38 12.74 9.84
CA TYR A 202 0.23 13.11 8.56
C TYR A 202 -0.78 13.78 7.63
N LEU A 203 -2.02 13.26 7.56
CA LEU A 203 -3.05 13.88 6.75
C LEU A 203 -3.39 15.30 7.24
N ARG A 204 -3.41 15.52 8.55
CA ARG A 204 -3.56 16.85 9.14
C ARG A 204 -2.41 17.79 8.79
N GLN A 205 -1.17 17.30 8.77
CA GLN A 205 -0.01 18.10 8.32
C GLN A 205 -0.13 18.47 6.84
N ILE A 206 -0.54 17.54 5.99
CA ILE A 206 -0.80 17.78 4.56
C ILE A 206 -1.87 18.87 4.38
N LEU A 207 -2.96 18.81 5.15
CA LEU A 207 -3.99 19.86 5.13
C LEU A 207 -3.44 21.23 5.53
N ASN A 208 -2.54 21.29 6.52
CA ASN A 208 -1.89 22.54 6.92
C ASN A 208 -0.99 23.11 5.81
N TYR A 209 -0.18 22.28 5.14
CA TYR A 209 0.65 22.71 4.00
C TYR A 209 -0.18 23.31 2.84
N LEU A 210 -1.39 22.78 2.65
CA LEU A 210 -2.35 23.24 1.64
C LEU A 210 -3.30 24.34 2.16
N ASN A 211 -3.16 24.76 3.42
CA ASN A 211 -4.02 25.73 4.10
C ASN A 211 -5.52 25.38 3.99
N LEU A 212 -5.85 24.11 4.21
CA LEU A 212 -7.20 23.58 4.23
C LEU A 212 -7.64 23.31 5.68
N GLU A 213 -8.76 23.90 6.09
CA GLU A 213 -9.30 23.70 7.45
C GLU A 213 -9.87 22.27 7.60
N PRO A 214 -9.49 21.49 8.61
CA PRO A 214 -10.02 20.15 8.82
C PRO A 214 -11.52 20.18 9.13
N LEU A 215 -12.26 19.19 8.62
CA LEU A 215 -13.68 19.03 8.91
C LEU A 215 -13.90 18.32 10.26
N PRO A 216 -15.07 18.50 10.91
CA PRO A 216 -15.41 17.71 12.09
C PRO A 216 -15.56 16.23 11.73
N ALA A 217 -15.37 15.34 12.71
CA ALA A 217 -15.43 13.89 12.51
C ALA A 217 -16.78 13.45 11.94
N ARG A 218 -16.75 12.64 10.87
CA ARG A 218 -17.95 12.14 10.17
C ARG A 218 -17.72 10.75 9.61
N LYS A 219 -18.69 9.85 9.76
CA LYS A 219 -18.59 8.45 9.27
C LYS A 219 -18.60 8.34 7.75
N ASN A 220 -19.52 9.06 7.10
CA ASN A 220 -19.76 8.98 5.66
C ASN A 220 -19.22 10.23 4.95
N PRO A 221 -18.81 10.10 3.67
CA PRO A 221 -18.43 11.23 2.83
C PRO A 221 -19.58 12.21 2.60
#